data_AF-A0A2G8LC96-F1
#
_entry.id   AF-A0A2G8LC96-F1
#
_cell.length_a   1.000
_cell.length_b   1.000
_cell.length_c   1.000
_cell.angle_alpha   90.00
_cell.angle_beta   90.00
_cell.angle_gamma   90.00
#
_symmetry.space_group_name_H-M   'P 1'
#
loop_
_entity.id
_entity.type
_entity.pdbx_description
1 polymer ?
#
loop_
_entity_poly.entity_id
_entity_poly.type
_entity_poly.pdbx_seq_one_letter_code
_entity_poly.pdbx_strand_id
1 'polypeptide(L)'
;MENLRSKFETLEVDPSGEQASGYKEPSLSSSAQAAQDYVTSSQSTERPTFVVRTDNVTSTVTREQVNALKRRYRTQYDAIQPIPYIKERLYCVDKVFVEGGTEFCSSRGTAVKGEWVRVNSYRDIFTDSRIKSTRRIIEAEAGYGKSTVTLQLAYDWCNGVESSPLKDVEILILLRLRQLGNIKSIYKAIKLFLVADEPQIKSSDIKNIIESCSSVEVLLDGYDEYPDKDKGTGSDVDRIIKNALFEDFGVSLNNQDTVHSTMTYIILS
;
A
#
# COMPACT_ATOMS: atom_id res chain seq x y z
N MET A 1 10.38 -1.09 -56.05
CA MET A 1 10.06 -2.35 -55.38
C MET A 1 9.18 -1.99 -54.20
N GLU A 2 7.88 -1.80 -54.44
CA GLU A 2 6.82 -2.82 -54.35
C GLU A 2 6.58 -3.28 -52.89
N ASN A 3 5.38 -3.44 -52.35
CA ASN A 3 4.01 -2.97 -52.62
C ASN A 3 3.17 -3.45 -51.40
N LEU A 4 1.92 -2.97 -51.31
CA LEU A 4 0.76 -3.53 -50.60
C LEU A 4 0.44 -2.98 -49.21
N ARG A 5 0.02 -1.70 -49.26
CA ARG A 5 -1.13 -1.18 -48.50
C ARG A 5 -2.46 -1.72 -49.05
N SER A 6 -3.47 -1.66 -48.19
CA SER A 6 -4.93 -1.68 -48.41
C SER A 6 -5.66 -3.03 -48.28
N LYS A 7 -6.46 -3.13 -47.21
CA LYS A 7 -7.93 -3.31 -47.26
C LYS A 7 -8.47 -3.36 -45.82
N PHE A 8 -9.12 -2.29 -45.38
CA PHE A 8 -10.20 -2.37 -44.40
C PHE A 8 -11.31 -1.48 -44.93
N GLU A 9 -12.37 -2.13 -45.37
CA GLU A 9 -13.58 -1.55 -45.89
C GLU A 9 -14.69 -1.71 -44.83
N THR A 10 -15.51 -0.67 -44.81
CA THR A 10 -16.56 -0.29 -43.88
C THR A 10 -17.71 -1.29 -43.79
N LEU A 11 -18.32 -1.43 -42.62
CA LEU A 11 -19.69 -1.93 -42.46
C LEU A 11 -20.42 -1.06 -41.44
N GLU A 12 -21.27 -0.17 -41.96
CA GLU A 12 -22.40 0.43 -41.27
C GLU A 12 -23.58 -0.55 -41.30
N VAL A 13 -24.32 -0.68 -40.19
CA VAL A 13 -25.75 -1.03 -40.21
C VAL A 13 -26.44 -0.31 -39.05
N ASP A 14 -27.41 0.52 -39.43
CA ASP A 14 -28.29 1.34 -38.59
C ASP A 14 -29.58 0.58 -38.18
N PRO A 15 -30.44 1.16 -37.30
CA PRO A 15 -31.34 0.45 -36.38
C PRO A 15 -32.82 0.40 -36.80
N SER A 16 -33.55 -0.57 -36.25
CA SER A 16 -35.01 -0.60 -36.04
C SER A 16 -35.31 -1.78 -35.10
N GLY A 17 -36.27 -1.81 -34.19
CA GLY A 17 -37.36 -0.94 -33.77
C GLY A 17 -38.18 -1.72 -32.72
N GLU A 18 -39.18 -1.05 -32.15
CA GLU A 18 -40.33 -1.58 -31.38
C GLU A 18 -40.29 -1.62 -29.83
N GLN A 19 -41.25 -0.85 -29.31
CA GLN A 19 -41.77 -0.74 -27.95
C GLN A 19 -42.76 -1.86 -27.62
N ALA A 20 -42.90 -2.16 -26.33
CA ALA A 20 -44.10 -2.62 -25.59
C ALA A 20 -43.67 -3.63 -24.51
N SER A 21 -44.30 -3.80 -23.36
CA SER A 21 -45.31 -3.09 -22.58
C SER A 21 -45.42 -3.88 -21.27
N GLY A 22 -45.66 -3.18 -20.16
CA GLY A 22 -46.37 -3.64 -18.96
C GLY A 22 -46.24 -5.09 -18.48
N TYR A 23 -45.56 -5.27 -17.34
CA TYR A 23 -45.96 -6.29 -16.37
C TYR A 23 -46.07 -5.64 -14.98
N LYS A 24 -47.29 -5.76 -14.43
CA LYS A 24 -47.75 -5.31 -13.11
C LYS A 24 -47.27 -6.26 -12.01
N GLU A 25 -46.87 -5.70 -10.87
CA GLU A 25 -46.90 -6.38 -9.59
C GLU A 25 -48.33 -6.81 -9.22
N PRO A 26 -48.49 -7.98 -8.58
CA PRO A 26 -49.66 -8.22 -7.74
C PRO A 26 -49.30 -8.21 -6.25
N SER A 27 -50.14 -7.45 -5.56
CA SER A 27 -50.35 -7.21 -4.14
C SER A 27 -50.48 -8.42 -3.20
N LEU A 28 -50.12 -8.15 -1.95
CA LEU A 28 -50.50 -8.85 -0.71
C LEU A 28 -52.04 -8.91 -0.49
N SER A 29 -52.56 -10.08 -0.10
CA SER A 29 -53.72 -10.27 0.80
C SER A 29 -53.70 -11.75 1.28
N SER A 30 -53.50 -12.02 2.56
CA SER A 30 -54.45 -12.06 3.70
C SER A 30 -55.17 -13.41 3.89
N SER A 31 -54.92 -13.98 5.08
CA SER A 31 -55.82 -14.73 5.97
C SER A 31 -56.31 -16.15 5.58
N ALA A 32 -55.95 -17.13 6.43
CA ALA A 32 -56.94 -17.91 7.17
C ALA A 32 -56.31 -18.63 8.39
N GLN A 33 -56.71 -18.15 9.56
CA GLN A 33 -56.63 -18.76 10.90
C GLN A 33 -57.16 -20.20 10.93
N ALA A 34 -56.62 -21.05 11.83
CA ALA A 34 -57.34 -21.53 13.03
C ALA A 34 -56.63 -22.74 13.68
N ALA A 35 -56.23 -22.60 14.95
CA ALA A 35 -56.48 -23.55 16.05
C ALA A 35 -55.74 -23.09 17.32
N GLN A 36 -56.48 -22.36 18.16
CA GLN A 36 -56.34 -22.23 19.62
C GLN A 36 -56.89 -23.54 20.25
N ASP A 37 -56.46 -24.11 21.38
CA ASP A 37 -56.21 -23.55 22.71
C ASP A 37 -55.47 -24.56 23.64
N TYR A 38 -54.94 -24.00 24.75
CA TYR A 38 -54.95 -24.51 26.15
C TYR A 38 -53.63 -24.84 26.90
N VAL A 39 -53.38 -23.99 27.91
CA VAL A 39 -52.71 -24.12 29.23
C VAL A 39 -51.16 -24.08 29.36
N THR A 40 -50.72 -22.88 29.74
CA THR A 40 -49.73 -22.46 30.76
C THR A 40 -48.91 -23.53 31.52
N SER A 41 -47.57 -23.47 31.39
CA SER A 41 -46.64 -23.38 32.53
C SER A 41 -45.23 -23.01 32.06
N SER A 42 -44.55 -22.25 32.91
CA SER A 42 -43.37 -21.42 32.72
C SER A 42 -42.04 -22.17 32.55
N GLN A 43 -41.12 -21.58 31.76
CA GLN A 43 -39.67 -21.38 32.00
C GLN A 43 -38.75 -21.70 30.79
N SER A 44 -38.12 -20.63 30.29
CA SER A 44 -36.77 -20.53 29.68
C SER A 44 -36.41 -21.44 28.50
N THR A 45 -36.70 -20.97 27.28
CA THR A 45 -36.01 -21.38 26.05
C THR A 45 -34.76 -20.52 25.80
N GLU A 46 -33.56 -21.08 26.01
CA GLU A 46 -32.35 -20.59 25.34
C GLU A 46 -32.11 -21.42 24.07
N ARG A 47 -32.20 -20.76 22.91
CA ARG A 47 -31.63 -21.28 21.66
C ARG A 47 -30.11 -21.25 21.79
N PRO A 48 -29.36 -22.26 21.33
CA PRO A 48 -27.92 -22.16 21.28
C PRO A 48 -27.56 -21.12 20.21
N THR A 49 -27.21 -19.92 20.65
CA THR A 49 -26.60 -18.92 19.79
C THR A 49 -25.23 -19.44 19.41
N PHE A 50 -25.08 -19.94 18.20
CA PHE A 50 -23.76 -20.24 17.65
C PHE A 50 -23.05 -18.91 17.38
N VAL A 51 -22.41 -18.38 18.43
CA VAL A 51 -21.51 -17.25 18.30
C VAL A 51 -20.26 -17.78 17.63
N VAL A 52 -20.21 -17.70 16.30
CA VAL A 52 -18.97 -17.85 15.55
C VAL A 52 -18.03 -16.77 16.07
N ARG A 53 -16.92 -17.19 16.69
CA ARG A 53 -15.82 -16.33 17.11
C ARG A 53 -15.26 -15.59 15.89
N THR A 54 -15.66 -14.34 15.69
CA THR A 54 -15.16 -13.46 14.63
C THR A 54 -13.66 -13.18 14.78
N ASP A 55 -13.13 -13.24 16.01
CA ASP A 55 -11.73 -12.91 16.33
C ASP A 55 -10.71 -13.88 15.69
N ASN A 56 -11.09 -15.15 15.54
CA ASN A 56 -10.20 -16.17 14.97
C ASN A 56 -10.11 -16.06 13.45
N VAL A 57 -11.19 -15.65 12.77
CA VAL A 57 -11.18 -15.49 11.31
C VAL A 57 -10.40 -14.24 10.92
N THR A 58 -10.63 -13.11 11.60
CA THR A 58 -9.92 -11.85 11.35
C THR A 58 -8.41 -12.00 11.54
N SER A 59 -7.97 -12.63 12.63
CA SER A 59 -6.53 -12.84 12.89
C SER A 59 -5.85 -13.75 11.86
N THR A 60 -6.55 -14.76 11.33
CA THR A 60 -6.01 -15.61 10.25
C THR A 60 -5.87 -14.88 8.92
N VAL A 61 -6.89 -14.09 8.55
CA VAL A 61 -6.92 -13.28 7.32
C VAL A 61 -5.81 -12.22 7.35
N THR A 62 -5.64 -11.52 8.48
CA THR A 62 -4.53 -10.57 8.69
C THR A 62 -3.17 -11.24 8.50
N ARG A 63 -2.97 -12.44 9.06
CA ARG A 63 -1.71 -13.17 8.94
C ARG A 63 -1.42 -13.60 7.51
N GLU A 64 -2.43 -14.04 6.77
CA GLU A 64 -2.28 -14.40 5.35
C GLU A 64 -1.87 -13.22 4.49
N GLN A 65 -2.49 -12.05 4.69
CA GLN A 65 -2.12 -10.81 4.01
C GLN A 65 -0.70 -10.36 4.33
N VAL A 66 -0.32 -10.35 5.60
CA VAL A 66 1.06 -10.01 6.01
C VAL A 66 2.07 -10.98 5.40
N ASN A 67 1.76 -12.28 5.38
CA ASN A 67 2.62 -13.27 4.74
C ASN A 67 2.72 -13.07 3.22
N ALA A 68 1.64 -12.67 2.55
CA ALA A 68 1.66 -12.35 1.13
C ALA A 68 2.57 -11.14 0.85
N LEU A 69 2.50 -10.09 1.66
CA LEU A 69 3.43 -8.96 1.59
C LEU A 69 4.89 -9.41 1.76
N LYS A 70 5.19 -10.21 2.79
CA LYS A 70 6.55 -10.74 3.03
C LYS A 70 7.07 -11.57 1.86
N ARG A 71 6.24 -12.45 1.29
CA ARG A 71 6.59 -13.22 0.07
C ARG A 71 6.91 -12.30 -1.09
N ARG A 72 6.10 -11.25 -1.28
CA ARG A 72 6.30 -10.29 -2.36
C ARG A 72 7.58 -9.47 -2.19
N TYR A 73 7.91 -9.04 -0.99
CA TYR A 73 9.14 -8.28 -0.74
C TYR A 73 10.37 -9.17 -0.90
N ARG A 74 10.27 -10.44 -0.52
CA ARG A 74 11.35 -11.41 -0.73
C ARG A 74 11.79 -11.51 -2.17
N THR A 75 10.85 -11.56 -3.11
CA THR A 75 11.21 -11.58 -4.55
C THR A 75 11.87 -10.29 -5.03
N GLN A 76 11.72 -9.18 -4.32
CA GLN A 76 12.36 -7.90 -4.65
C GLN A 76 13.75 -7.81 -4.03
N TYR A 77 13.88 -8.08 -2.73
CA TYR A 77 15.15 -7.92 -2.02
C TYR A 77 16.15 -9.07 -2.28
N ASP A 78 15.71 -10.25 -2.71
CA ASP A 78 16.60 -11.36 -3.10
C ASP A 78 17.14 -11.20 -4.54
N ALA A 79 16.64 -10.22 -5.29
CA ALA A 79 16.87 -10.05 -6.73
C ALA A 79 17.64 -8.77 -7.08
N ILE A 80 18.51 -8.28 -6.20
CA ILE A 80 19.30 -7.07 -6.48
C ILE A 80 20.39 -7.38 -7.50
N GLN A 81 20.51 -6.50 -8.50
CA GLN A 81 21.61 -6.47 -9.46
C GLN A 81 22.42 -5.18 -9.23
N PRO A 82 23.55 -5.24 -8.50
CA PRO A 82 24.40 -4.07 -8.29
C PRO A 82 24.93 -3.49 -9.60
N ILE A 83 25.14 -4.35 -10.59
CA ILE A 83 25.62 -3.98 -11.92
C ILE A 83 24.54 -4.39 -12.95
N PRO A 84 23.79 -3.44 -13.54
CA PRO A 84 22.63 -3.74 -14.38
C PRO A 84 22.90 -4.64 -15.60
N TYR A 85 24.13 -4.63 -16.11
CA TYR A 85 24.54 -5.40 -17.29
C TYR A 85 25.11 -6.79 -16.95
N ILE A 86 25.35 -7.10 -15.67
CA ILE A 86 25.79 -8.43 -15.23
C ILE A 86 24.58 -9.19 -14.67
N LYS A 87 23.88 -9.88 -15.55
CA LYS A 87 22.62 -10.58 -15.21
C LYS A 87 22.80 -11.94 -14.54
N GLU A 88 24.03 -12.42 -14.45
CA GLU A 88 24.34 -13.79 -14.03
C GLU A 88 24.26 -13.99 -12.52
N ARG A 89 24.20 -12.91 -11.73
CA ARG A 89 24.19 -12.97 -10.27
C ARG A 89 23.19 -11.99 -9.68
N LEU A 90 22.15 -12.54 -9.07
CA LEU A 90 21.26 -11.83 -8.18
C LEU A 90 21.79 -11.95 -6.76
N TYR A 91 21.73 -10.87 -6.00
CA TYR A 91 22.15 -10.84 -4.61
C TYR A 91 20.98 -10.43 -3.72
N CYS A 92 20.95 -10.99 -2.51
CA CYS A 92 20.10 -10.44 -1.47
C CYS A 92 20.62 -9.07 -1.05
N VAL A 93 19.71 -8.15 -0.74
CA VAL A 93 20.02 -6.77 -0.37
C VAL A 93 20.99 -6.71 0.81
N ASP A 94 20.86 -7.62 1.79
CA ASP A 94 21.72 -7.66 2.98
C ASP A 94 23.19 -7.93 2.67
N LYS A 95 23.49 -8.52 1.51
CA LYS A 95 24.86 -8.80 1.06
C LYS A 95 25.52 -7.66 0.30
N VAL A 96 24.72 -6.72 -0.20
CA VAL A 96 25.19 -5.62 -1.05
C VAL A 96 24.98 -4.26 -0.40
N PHE A 97 24.13 -4.19 0.62
CA PHE A 97 23.86 -2.98 1.36
C PHE A 97 25.09 -2.55 2.14
N VAL A 98 25.48 -1.29 1.92
CA VAL A 98 26.53 -0.62 2.69
C VAL A 98 25.93 0.66 3.22
N GLU A 99 26.11 0.88 4.52
CA GLU A 99 25.57 2.05 5.19
C GLU A 99 26.30 3.32 4.76
N GLY A 100 25.52 4.30 4.29
CA GLY A 100 26.01 5.61 3.89
C GLY A 100 25.87 6.66 4.99
N GLY A 101 26.58 7.77 4.83
CA GLY A 101 26.38 8.95 5.67
C GLY A 101 24.93 9.43 5.57
N THR A 102 24.33 9.69 6.73
CA THR A 102 22.91 10.07 6.84
C THR A 102 22.78 11.36 7.63
N GLU A 103 22.00 12.28 7.10
CA GLU A 103 21.69 13.56 7.72
C GLU A 103 20.19 13.81 7.64
N PHE A 104 19.61 14.48 8.63
CA PHE A 104 18.22 14.90 8.60
C PHE A 104 18.09 16.40 8.81
N CYS A 105 17.03 16.97 8.25
CA CYS A 105 16.60 18.33 8.47
C CYS A 105 15.11 18.30 8.83
N SER A 106 14.73 19.03 9.87
CA SER A 106 13.31 19.26 10.17
C SER A 106 12.87 20.56 9.52
N SER A 107 11.91 20.46 8.60
CA SER A 107 11.28 21.63 7.97
C SER A 107 9.91 21.87 8.61
N ARG A 108 9.79 22.96 9.37
CA ARG A 108 8.53 23.39 10.00
C ARG A 108 7.74 24.29 9.05
N GLY A 109 7.24 23.75 7.94
CA GLY A 109 6.26 24.40 7.04
C GLY A 109 6.59 25.82 6.54
N THR A 110 7.80 26.32 6.78
CA THR A 110 8.29 27.66 6.46
C THR A 110 9.46 27.50 5.50
N ALA A 111 9.68 28.48 4.63
CA ALA A 111 10.72 28.42 3.59
C ALA A 111 12.17 28.29 4.13
N VAL A 112 12.35 28.30 5.46
CA VAL A 112 13.65 28.12 6.11
C VAL A 112 13.84 26.64 6.43
N LYS A 113 14.61 25.94 5.57
CA LYS A 113 15.15 24.62 5.92
C LYS A 113 15.96 24.77 7.22
N GLY A 114 15.68 23.92 8.21
CA GLY A 114 16.47 23.85 9.44
C GLY A 114 17.91 23.41 9.17
N GLU A 115 18.75 23.48 10.19
CA GLU A 115 20.13 22.98 10.10
C GLU A 115 20.14 21.46 9.83
N TRP A 116 21.04 21.03 8.95
CA TRP A 116 21.29 19.62 8.69
C TRP A 116 22.02 18.99 9.87
N VAL A 117 21.44 17.94 10.44
CA VAL A 117 21.99 17.25 11.59
C VAL A 117 22.37 15.83 11.19
N ARG A 118 23.64 15.49 11.39
CA ARG A 118 24.14 14.14 11.14
C ARG A 118 23.61 13.16 12.17
N VAL A 119 23.26 11.97 11.68
CA VAL A 119 22.94 10.80 12.49
C VAL A 119 23.96 9.69 12.22
N ASN A 120 24.04 8.73 13.14
CA ASN A 120 25.05 7.67 13.06
C ASN A 120 24.63 6.58 12.09
N SER A 121 23.32 6.35 11.96
CA SER A 121 22.74 5.30 11.14
C SER A 121 21.51 5.76 10.37
N TYR A 122 21.21 5.11 9.24
CA TYR A 122 19.92 5.30 8.54
C TYR A 122 18.73 4.89 9.42
N ARG A 123 18.97 4.05 10.43
CA ARG A 123 17.96 3.57 11.38
C ARG A 123 17.49 4.70 12.30
N ASP A 124 18.41 5.59 12.66
CA ASP A 124 18.18 6.71 13.58
C ASP A 124 17.09 7.65 13.06
N ILE A 125 16.81 7.62 11.77
CA ILE A 125 15.76 8.42 11.13
C ILE A 125 14.36 8.08 11.65
N PHE A 126 14.19 6.85 12.10
CA PHE A 126 12.94 6.34 12.65
C PHE A 126 12.96 6.28 14.18
N THR A 127 14.14 6.24 14.80
CA THR A 127 14.28 5.98 16.24
C THR A 127 14.83 7.16 17.04
N ASP A 128 15.45 8.15 16.39
CA ASP A 128 16.01 9.32 17.07
C ASP A 128 14.89 10.23 17.58
N SER A 129 14.88 10.43 18.91
CA SER A 129 13.89 11.26 19.61
C SER A 129 13.78 12.71 19.12
N ARG A 130 14.79 13.22 18.42
CA ARG A 130 14.78 14.56 17.80
C ARG A 130 13.86 14.60 16.59
N ILE A 131 13.59 13.47 15.95
CA ILE A 131 12.72 13.32 14.79
C ILE A 131 11.33 12.92 15.27
N LYS A 132 10.38 13.85 15.20
CA LYS A 132 9.01 13.66 15.72
C LYS A 132 7.95 13.46 14.65
N SER A 133 8.32 13.47 13.38
CA SER A 133 7.34 13.37 12.30
C SER A 133 7.14 11.93 11.82
N THR A 134 5.89 11.63 11.50
CA THR A 134 5.46 10.45 10.75
C THR A 134 5.64 10.64 9.25
N ARG A 135 5.99 11.83 8.75
CA ARG A 135 6.24 12.13 7.34
C ARG A 135 7.71 12.42 7.08
N ARG A 136 8.31 11.59 6.23
CA ARG A 136 9.73 11.62 5.89
C ARG A 136 9.90 11.61 4.39
N ILE A 137 10.79 12.46 3.88
CA ILE A 137 11.27 12.41 2.51
C ILE A 137 12.73 12.00 2.57
N ILE A 138 13.07 11.01 1.77
CA ILE A 138 14.41 10.48 1.58
C ILE A 138 14.94 11.04 0.26
N GLU A 139 15.86 11.97 0.35
CA GLU A 139 16.47 12.68 -0.77
C GLU A 139 17.93 12.27 -0.94
N ALA A 140 18.34 12.12 -2.19
CA ALA A 140 19.72 11.94 -2.59
C ALA A 140 19.78 12.05 -4.11
N GLU A 141 20.96 12.20 -4.69
CA GLU A 141 21.11 12.13 -6.14
C GLU A 141 20.79 10.72 -6.68
N ALA A 142 20.65 10.60 -8.00
CA ALA A 142 20.50 9.31 -8.66
C ALA A 142 21.73 8.42 -8.39
N GLY A 143 21.49 7.13 -8.14
CA GLY A 143 22.57 6.16 -7.88
C GLY A 143 23.04 6.04 -6.43
N TYR A 144 22.57 6.90 -5.50
CA TYR A 144 22.95 6.86 -4.07
C TYR A 144 22.29 5.73 -3.26
N GLY A 145 21.54 4.82 -3.90
CA GLY A 145 20.98 3.66 -3.22
C GLY A 145 19.71 3.91 -2.41
N LYS A 146 18.93 4.97 -2.71
CA LYS A 146 17.64 5.25 -2.03
C LYS A 146 16.70 4.04 -2.02
N SER A 147 16.43 3.46 -3.19
CA SER A 147 15.62 2.24 -3.31
C SER A 147 16.25 1.05 -2.59
N THR A 148 17.59 0.99 -2.52
CA THR A 148 18.31 -0.06 -1.78
C THR A 148 18.07 0.05 -0.27
N VAL A 149 18.08 1.25 0.32
CA VAL A 149 17.71 1.46 1.74
C VAL A 149 16.27 1.03 2.00
N THR A 150 15.34 1.38 1.11
CA THR A 150 13.94 0.98 1.24
C THR A 150 13.77 -0.54 1.19
N LEU A 151 14.53 -1.23 0.34
CA LEU A 151 14.56 -2.69 0.29
C LEU A 151 15.25 -3.30 1.52
N GLN A 152 16.28 -2.64 2.06
CA GLN A 152 16.93 -3.06 3.32
C GLN A 152 15.95 -2.97 4.49
N LEU A 153 15.15 -1.90 4.59
CA LEU A 153 14.08 -1.77 5.59
C LEU A 153 13.05 -2.91 5.45
N ALA A 154 12.66 -3.24 4.22
CA ALA A 154 11.74 -4.35 3.96
C ALA A 154 12.34 -5.72 4.31
N TYR A 155 13.64 -5.94 4.03
CA TYR A 155 14.37 -7.13 4.42
C TYR A 155 14.40 -7.28 5.95
N ASP A 156 14.80 -6.22 6.66
CA ASP A 156 14.91 -6.19 8.12
C ASP A 156 13.55 -6.51 8.77
N TRP A 157 12.47 -5.90 8.29
CA TRP A 157 11.09 -6.16 8.76
C TRP A 157 10.62 -7.59 8.44
N CYS A 158 10.88 -8.10 7.23
CA CYS A 158 10.47 -9.45 6.85
C CYS A 158 11.10 -10.52 7.74
N ASN A 159 12.39 -10.36 8.03
CA ASN A 159 13.21 -11.32 8.76
C ASN A 159 13.24 -11.09 10.28
N GLY A 160 12.56 -10.06 10.79
CA GLY A 160 12.50 -9.78 12.22
C GLY A 160 13.88 -9.42 12.80
N VAL A 161 14.68 -8.66 12.06
CA VAL A 161 15.99 -8.21 12.51
C VAL A 161 15.81 -7.33 13.75
N GLU A 162 16.43 -7.70 14.87
CA GLU A 162 16.20 -7.05 16.17
C GLU A 162 16.57 -5.55 16.18
N SER A 163 17.59 -5.19 15.43
CA SER A 163 18.00 -3.79 15.29
C SER A 163 17.05 -3.00 14.38
N SER A 164 16.08 -3.64 13.68
CA SER A 164 15.22 -2.99 12.69
C SER A 164 14.52 -1.77 13.28
N PRO A 165 14.58 -0.60 12.63
CA PRO A 165 13.78 0.54 13.06
C PRO A 165 12.27 0.28 12.95
N LEU A 166 11.87 -0.75 12.21
CA LEU A 166 10.47 -1.12 11.96
C LEU A 166 10.07 -2.43 12.66
N LYS A 167 10.84 -2.91 13.64
CA LYS A 167 10.59 -4.22 14.28
C LYS A 167 9.21 -4.33 14.93
N ASP A 168 8.71 -3.22 15.48
CA ASP A 168 7.43 -3.14 16.18
C ASP A 168 6.27 -2.70 15.25
N VAL A 169 6.53 -2.54 13.95
CA VAL A 169 5.51 -2.18 12.96
C VAL A 169 4.73 -3.43 12.54
N GLU A 170 3.40 -3.41 12.70
CA GLU A 170 2.55 -4.55 12.35
C GLU A 170 2.54 -4.81 10.85
N ILE A 171 2.46 -3.74 10.04
CA ILE A 171 2.39 -3.82 8.58
C ILE A 171 3.31 -2.82 7.91
N LEU A 172 4.15 -3.34 7.01
CA LEU A 172 4.95 -2.56 6.08
C LEU A 172 4.35 -2.58 4.66
N ILE A 173 4.10 -1.42 4.08
CA ILE A 173 3.61 -1.26 2.70
C ILE A 173 4.70 -0.60 1.87
N LEU A 174 5.35 -1.35 0.97
CA LEU A 174 6.35 -0.82 0.05
C LEU A 174 5.81 -0.77 -1.37
N LEU A 175 5.62 0.42 -1.93
CA LEU A 175 5.11 0.64 -3.29
C LEU A 175 6.11 1.43 -4.14
N ARG A 176 6.39 0.93 -5.34
CA ARG A 176 7.20 1.64 -6.35
C ARG A 176 6.30 2.54 -7.19
N LEU A 177 6.42 3.85 -7.00
CA LEU A 177 5.52 4.84 -7.57
C LEU A 177 5.54 4.87 -9.11
N ARG A 178 6.65 4.51 -9.76
CA ARG A 178 6.73 4.33 -11.22
C ARG A 178 5.63 3.42 -11.80
N GLN A 179 5.09 2.50 -10.99
CA GLN A 179 4.06 1.55 -11.42
C GLN A 179 2.62 2.07 -11.22
N LEU A 180 2.43 3.19 -10.52
CA LEU A 180 1.12 3.63 -10.03
C LEU A 180 0.35 4.57 -10.99
N GLY A 181 0.79 4.70 -12.25
CA GLY A 181 0.12 5.57 -13.22
C GLY A 181 -1.37 5.23 -13.41
N ASN A 182 -2.21 6.26 -13.34
CA ASN A 182 -3.68 6.20 -13.41
C ASN A 182 -4.37 5.38 -12.31
N ILE A 183 -3.67 5.05 -11.22
CA ILE A 183 -4.25 4.32 -10.08
C ILE A 183 -4.55 5.30 -8.95
N LYS A 184 -5.83 5.68 -8.82
CA LYS A 184 -6.27 6.64 -7.80
C LYS A 184 -6.30 6.08 -6.38
N SER A 185 -6.53 4.77 -6.21
CA SER A 185 -6.73 4.16 -4.89
C SER A 185 -5.49 3.40 -4.42
N ILE A 186 -5.04 3.70 -3.19
CA ILE A 186 -3.89 3.02 -2.59
C ILE A 186 -4.18 1.53 -2.35
N TYR A 187 -5.39 1.19 -1.91
CA TYR A 187 -5.82 -0.20 -1.69
C TYR A 187 -5.85 -1.00 -2.99
N LYS A 188 -6.25 -0.36 -4.10
CA LYS A 188 -6.16 -0.96 -5.44
C LYS A 188 -4.69 -1.17 -5.85
N ALA A 189 -3.80 -0.22 -5.57
CA ALA A 189 -2.37 -0.37 -5.85
C ALA A 189 -1.75 -1.55 -5.07
N ILE A 190 -2.05 -1.66 -3.77
CA ILE A 190 -1.59 -2.79 -2.93
C ILE A 190 -2.10 -4.11 -3.50
N LYS A 191 -3.40 -4.18 -3.87
CA LYS A 191 -3.97 -5.37 -4.49
C LYS A 191 -3.24 -5.76 -5.78
N LEU A 192 -2.99 -4.79 -6.66
CA LEU A 192 -2.41 -5.05 -7.99
C LEU A 192 -0.92 -5.35 -7.96
N PHE A 193 -0.16 -4.77 -7.04
CA PHE A 193 1.30 -4.88 -7.06
C PHE A 193 1.89 -5.72 -5.94
N LEU A 194 1.19 -5.85 -4.81
CA LEU A 194 1.72 -6.52 -3.63
C LEU A 194 1.07 -7.88 -3.37
N VAL A 195 -0.23 -8.02 -3.61
CA VAL A 195 -1.00 -9.25 -3.35
C VAL A 195 -1.81 -9.68 -4.58
N ALA A 196 -1.21 -9.53 -5.77
CA ALA A 196 -1.82 -9.87 -7.05
C ALA A 196 -2.14 -11.36 -7.15
N ASP A 197 -1.23 -12.19 -6.66
CA ASP A 197 -1.32 -13.66 -6.73
C ASP A 197 -2.29 -14.27 -5.70
N GLU A 198 -2.95 -13.42 -4.90
CA GLU A 198 -3.84 -13.85 -3.82
C GLU A 198 -5.31 -13.53 -4.17
N PRO A 199 -5.99 -14.31 -5.01
CA PRO A 199 -7.31 -13.97 -5.55
C PRO A 199 -8.39 -13.77 -4.47
N GLN A 200 -8.20 -14.39 -3.30
CA GLN A 200 -9.14 -14.30 -2.18
C GLN A 200 -9.10 -12.95 -1.45
N ILE A 201 -7.96 -12.26 -1.49
CA ILE A 201 -7.78 -10.96 -0.82
C ILE A 201 -8.37 -9.86 -1.71
N LYS A 202 -9.41 -9.18 -1.25
CA LYS A 202 -10.02 -8.03 -1.93
C LYS A 202 -9.43 -6.72 -1.42
N SER A 203 -9.60 -5.64 -2.19
CA SER A 203 -9.18 -4.30 -1.76
C SER A 203 -9.87 -3.83 -0.47
N SER A 204 -11.10 -4.31 -0.21
CA SER A 204 -11.81 -4.06 1.06
C SER A 204 -11.11 -4.71 2.24
N ASP A 205 -10.60 -5.92 2.07
CA ASP A 205 -9.94 -6.67 3.15
C ASP A 205 -8.60 -6.01 3.49
N ILE A 206 -7.89 -5.51 2.47
CA ILE A 206 -6.66 -4.71 2.64
C ILE A 206 -6.96 -3.44 3.45
N LYS A 207 -8.03 -2.72 3.09
CA LYS A 207 -8.45 -1.51 3.81
C LYS A 207 -8.75 -1.81 5.28
N ASN A 208 -9.60 -2.80 5.54
CA ASN A 208 -10.02 -3.17 6.90
C ASN A 208 -8.82 -3.54 7.77
N ILE A 209 -7.83 -4.23 7.22
CA ILE A 209 -6.65 -4.63 7.97
C ILE A 209 -5.74 -3.46 8.29
N ILE A 210 -5.48 -2.60 7.31
CA ILE A 210 -4.68 -1.38 7.54
C ILE A 210 -5.35 -0.51 8.60
N GLU A 211 -6.68 -0.34 8.55
CA GLU A 211 -7.43 0.45 9.53
C GLU A 211 -7.53 -0.22 10.92
N SER A 212 -7.28 -1.53 11.01
CA SER A 212 -7.28 -2.27 12.29
C SER A 212 -5.93 -2.32 12.99
N CYS A 213 -4.84 -2.03 12.27
CA CYS A 213 -3.48 -2.10 12.80
C CYS A 213 -3.15 -0.86 13.64
N SER A 214 -2.44 -1.08 14.75
CA SER A 214 -2.00 0.02 15.61
C SER A 214 -0.78 0.77 15.05
N SER A 215 -0.02 0.12 14.17
CA SER A 215 1.19 0.68 13.55
C SER A 215 1.36 0.19 12.13
N VAL A 216 1.44 1.14 11.19
CA VAL A 216 1.67 0.90 9.76
C VAL A 216 2.77 1.84 9.28
N GLU A 217 3.73 1.31 8.54
CA GLU A 217 4.73 2.11 7.82
C GLU A 217 4.50 1.97 6.31
N VAL A 218 4.42 3.08 5.60
CA VAL A 218 4.27 3.16 4.14
C VAL A 218 5.54 3.71 3.53
N LEU A 219 6.21 2.90 2.71
CA LEU A 219 7.38 3.27 1.96
C LEU A 219 7.00 3.49 0.49
N LEU A 220 7.14 4.71 0.01
CA LEU A 220 6.85 5.12 -1.36
C LEU A 220 8.16 5.36 -2.12
N ASP A 221 8.53 4.44 -3.00
CA ASP A 221 9.81 4.46 -3.71
C ASP A 221 9.69 5.09 -5.11
N GLY A 222 10.57 6.05 -5.42
CA GLY A 222 10.68 6.69 -6.73
C GLY A 222 9.62 7.75 -7.04
N TYR A 223 9.45 8.78 -6.19
CA TYR A 223 8.50 9.88 -6.44
C TYR A 223 8.80 10.65 -7.71
N ASP A 224 10.07 10.87 -8.01
CA ASP A 224 10.54 11.46 -9.26
C ASP A 224 10.13 10.66 -10.50
N GLU A 225 9.93 9.34 -10.34
CA GLU A 225 9.44 8.44 -11.40
C GLU A 225 7.91 8.28 -11.39
N TYR A 226 7.17 8.94 -10.48
CA TYR A 226 5.72 8.78 -10.36
C TYR A 226 4.99 9.37 -11.58
N PRO A 227 4.26 8.57 -12.39
CA PRO A 227 3.68 9.06 -13.63
C PRO A 227 2.66 10.18 -13.44
N ASP A 228 1.99 10.24 -12.28
CA ASP A 228 0.97 11.23 -11.96
C ASP A 228 1.43 12.33 -11.00
N LYS A 229 2.76 12.44 -10.81
CA LYS A 229 3.39 13.52 -10.05
C LYS A 229 2.89 14.89 -10.51
N ASP A 230 2.52 15.72 -9.54
CA ASP A 230 2.12 17.13 -9.70
C ASP A 230 0.91 17.39 -10.63
N LYS A 231 0.20 16.33 -11.07
CA LYS A 231 -1.00 16.47 -11.93
C LYS A 231 -2.27 16.86 -11.17
N GLY A 232 -2.21 16.94 -9.84
CA GLY A 232 -3.37 17.28 -9.02
C GLY A 232 -4.53 16.29 -9.15
N THR A 233 -4.23 15.01 -9.39
CA THR A 233 -5.24 13.98 -9.71
C THR A 233 -6.22 13.69 -8.57
N GLY A 234 -5.88 14.13 -7.35
CA GLY A 234 -6.60 13.76 -6.14
C GLY A 234 -6.42 12.29 -5.79
N SER A 235 -5.32 11.66 -6.26
CA SER A 235 -5.00 10.27 -5.93
C SER A 235 -4.77 10.11 -4.43
N ASP A 236 -4.97 8.90 -3.92
CA ASP A 236 -4.63 8.56 -2.54
C ASP A 236 -3.13 8.78 -2.27
N VAL A 237 -2.25 8.64 -3.27
CA VAL A 237 -0.82 8.99 -3.15
C VAL A 237 -0.66 10.48 -2.86
N ASP A 238 -1.33 11.36 -3.62
CA ASP A 238 -1.30 12.82 -3.38
C ASP A 238 -1.81 13.16 -1.97
N ARG A 239 -2.85 12.46 -1.51
CA ARG A 239 -3.44 12.65 -0.18
C ARG A 239 -2.50 12.15 0.93
N ILE A 240 -1.84 11.01 0.75
CA ILE A 240 -0.85 10.47 1.68
C ILE A 240 0.33 11.45 1.86
N ILE A 241 0.87 11.96 0.75
CA ILE A 241 1.97 12.92 0.74
C ILE A 241 1.57 14.23 1.44
N LYS A 242 0.34 14.71 1.22
CA LYS A 242 -0.22 15.90 1.86
C LYS A 242 -0.72 15.68 3.29
N ASN A 243 -0.46 14.51 3.88
CA ASN A 243 -0.94 14.13 5.21
C ASN A 243 -2.47 14.17 5.38
N ALA A 244 -3.24 14.02 4.29
CA ALA A 244 -4.70 13.97 4.27
C ALA A 244 -5.28 12.54 4.23
N LEU A 245 -4.39 11.54 4.17
CA LEU A 245 -4.69 10.12 4.32
C LEU A 245 -3.52 9.49 5.09
N PHE A 246 -3.83 8.50 5.95
CA PHE A 246 -2.86 7.79 6.78
C PHE A 246 -2.12 8.69 7.79
N GLU A 247 -2.78 9.71 8.34
CA GLU A 247 -2.20 10.72 9.23
C GLU A 247 -1.42 10.10 10.41
N ASP A 248 -2.01 9.09 11.05
CA ASP A 248 -1.42 8.37 12.20
C ASP A 248 -0.33 7.36 11.82
N PHE A 249 -0.13 7.09 10.53
CA PHE A 249 0.85 6.12 10.05
C PHE A 249 2.16 6.79 9.65
N GLY A 250 3.26 6.06 9.79
CA GLY A 250 4.55 6.48 9.26
C GLY A 250 4.56 6.37 7.74
N VAL A 251 5.05 7.39 7.06
CA VAL A 251 5.19 7.44 5.61
C VAL A 251 6.55 8.00 5.26
N SER A 252 7.32 7.24 4.49
CA SER A 252 8.62 7.62 3.97
C SER A 252 8.61 7.59 2.43
N LEU A 253 9.00 8.69 1.79
CA LEU A 253 8.98 8.88 0.35
C LEU A 253 10.39 9.08 -0.20
N ASN A 254 10.82 8.29 -1.18
CA ASN A 254 12.08 8.55 -1.88
C ASN A 254 11.88 9.56 -3.00
N ASN A 255 12.72 10.58 -3.07
CA ASN A 255 12.76 11.57 -4.14
C ASN A 255 14.20 11.84 -4.58
N GLN A 256 14.39 12.22 -5.84
CA GLN A 256 15.66 12.78 -6.30
C GLN A 256 15.68 14.29 -6.01
N ASP A 257 16.67 14.74 -5.26
CA ASP A 257 16.99 16.17 -5.14
C ASP A 257 18.45 16.41 -5.58
N THR A 258 18.69 17.55 -6.22
CA THR A 258 19.98 17.88 -6.89
C THR A 258 20.93 18.65 -5.97
N VAL A 259 20.57 18.82 -4.68
CA VAL A 259 21.22 19.84 -3.82
C VAL A 259 22.32 19.26 -2.93
N HIS A 260 22.41 17.94 -2.73
CA HIS A 260 23.31 17.35 -1.72
C HIS A 260 23.96 16.00 -2.15
N SER A 261 25.27 15.88 -1.95
CA SER A 261 26.08 14.67 -2.20
C SER A 261 26.00 13.60 -1.09
N THR A 262 24.96 13.64 -0.25
CA THR A 262 24.73 12.72 0.89
C THR A 262 23.27 12.29 0.91
N MET A 263 22.97 11.11 1.48
CA MET A 263 21.59 10.71 1.72
C MET A 263 20.97 11.55 2.83
N THR A 264 19.91 12.23 2.47
CA THR A 264 19.41 13.43 3.11
C THR A 264 17.95 13.22 3.42
N TYR A 265 17.53 13.39 4.66
CA TYR A 265 16.15 13.14 5.05
C TYR A 265 15.46 14.44 5.45
N ILE A 266 14.43 14.82 4.70
CA ILE A 266 13.56 15.93 5.06
C ILE A 266 12.41 15.38 5.89
N ILE A 267 12.39 15.79 7.15
CA ILE A 267 11.32 15.50 8.09
C ILE A 267 10.29 16.62 7.95
N LEU A 268 9.12 16.31 7.41
CA LEU A 268 8.01 17.26 7.26
C LEU A 268 7.14 17.19 8.50
N SER A 269 7.17 18.22 9.36
CA SER A 269 6.32 18.30 10.55
C SER A 269 4.97 18.93 10.25
#